data_AF-A0A2K8GKZ6-F1
#
_entry.id   AF-A0A2K8GKZ6-F1
#
_cell.length_a   1.000
_cell.length_b   1.000
_cell.length_c   1.000
_cell.angle_alpha   90.00
_cell.angle_beta   90.00
_cell.angle_gamma   90.00
#
_symmetry.space_group_name_H-M   'P 1'
#
loop_
_entity.id
_entity.type
_entity.pdbx_description
1 polymer ?
#
loop_
_entity_poly.entity_id
_entity_poly.type
_entity_poly.pdbx_seq_one_letter_code
_entity_poly.pdbx_strand_id
1 'polypeptide(L)'
;LVDRKLEWGATHDAWIFSLTLSKQPLVKQLVSQFKTYTSDQLKKKSFTRSMAYSIEKLPAGYFAIGEYLTREALLDMTIMLEDFYYENCVVMLRKSSVYTERISELIGRLHQSGLIHAWETQV
;
A
#
# COMPACT_ATOMS: atom_id res chain seq x y z
N LEU A 1 -10.39 11.12 -7.28
CA LEU A 1 -10.49 9.83 -8.03
C LEU A 1 -11.94 9.52 -8.38
N VAL A 2 -12.80 9.35 -7.36
CA VAL A 2 -14.20 8.91 -7.55
C VAL A 2 -14.99 9.80 -8.51
N ASP A 3 -14.95 11.12 -8.33
CA ASP A 3 -15.73 12.05 -9.17
C ASP A 3 -15.32 12.02 -10.65
N ARG A 4 -14.04 11.74 -10.91
CA ARG A 4 -13.49 11.63 -12.27
C ARG A 4 -13.61 10.24 -12.87
N LYS A 5 -14.17 9.28 -12.12
CA LYS A 5 -14.24 7.85 -12.50
C LYS A 5 -12.88 7.29 -12.92
N LEU A 6 -11.81 7.77 -12.28
CA LEU A 6 -10.44 7.36 -12.61
C LEU A 6 -10.17 5.99 -11.99
N GLU A 7 -9.82 5.02 -12.83
CA GLU A 7 -9.39 3.70 -12.37
C GLU A 7 -8.15 3.84 -11.49
N TRP A 8 -8.06 2.98 -10.48
CA TRP A 8 -6.87 2.85 -9.66
C TRP A 8 -6.63 1.38 -9.32
N GLY A 9 -5.41 1.00 -8.97
CA GLY A 9 -5.11 -0.41 -8.83
C GLY A 9 -3.76 -0.76 -8.26
N ALA A 10 -3.55 -2.07 -8.15
CA ALA A 10 -2.30 -2.68 -7.72
C ALA A 10 -2.24 -4.14 -8.24
N THR A 11 -1.23 -4.87 -7.77
CA THR A 11 -1.01 -6.29 -8.14
C THR A 11 -1.91 -7.28 -7.40
N HIS A 12 -2.57 -6.86 -6.31
CA HIS A 12 -3.42 -7.72 -5.50
C HIS A 12 -4.61 -6.95 -4.92
N ASP A 13 -5.70 -7.62 -4.60
CA ASP A 13 -6.85 -7.04 -3.89
C ASP A 13 -6.60 -6.77 -2.39
N ALA A 14 -5.44 -7.16 -1.84
CA ALA A 14 -5.11 -6.95 -0.44
C ALA A 14 -5.13 -5.45 -0.07
N TRP A 15 -4.81 -4.58 -1.04
CA TRP A 15 -4.84 -3.12 -0.92
C TRP A 15 -6.21 -2.51 -0.63
N ILE A 16 -7.29 -3.25 -0.85
CA ILE A 16 -8.65 -2.79 -0.54
C ILE A 16 -9.29 -3.54 0.61
N PHE A 17 -8.62 -4.56 1.17
CA PHE A 17 -9.21 -5.48 2.15
C PHE A 17 -9.87 -4.72 3.32
N SER A 18 -9.14 -3.76 3.87
CA SER A 18 -9.55 -2.96 5.03
C SER A 18 -10.63 -1.93 4.72
N LEU A 19 -10.82 -1.61 3.44
CA LEU A 19 -11.87 -0.72 2.96
C LEU A 19 -13.18 -1.47 2.63
N THR A 20 -13.11 -2.78 2.37
CA THR A 20 -14.25 -3.57 1.87
C THR A 20 -15.47 -3.55 2.80
N LEU A 21 -15.26 -3.52 4.11
CA LEU A 21 -16.33 -3.53 5.11
C LEU A 21 -16.86 -2.12 5.46
N SER A 22 -16.32 -1.07 4.84
CA SER A 22 -16.78 0.29 5.08
C SER A 22 -18.24 0.48 4.69
N LYS A 23 -19.01 1.12 5.56
CA LYS A 23 -20.41 1.49 5.30
C LYS A 23 -20.52 2.82 4.55
N GLN A 24 -19.44 3.59 4.46
CA GLN A 24 -19.44 4.92 3.84
C GLN A 24 -19.64 4.81 2.32
N PRO A 25 -20.63 5.49 1.73
CA PRO A 25 -20.90 5.40 0.29
C PRO A 25 -19.71 5.77 -0.60
N LEU A 26 -18.96 6.81 -0.22
CA LEU A 26 -17.78 7.26 -0.96
C LEU A 26 -16.69 6.18 -1.02
N VAL A 27 -16.42 5.50 0.10
CA VAL A 27 -15.41 4.43 0.16
C VAL A 27 -15.86 3.23 -0.68
N LYS A 28 -17.15 2.87 -0.65
CA LYS A 28 -17.67 1.80 -1.52
C LYS A 28 -17.49 2.13 -3.00
N GLN A 29 -17.72 3.37 -3.39
CA GLN A 29 -17.48 3.82 -4.77
C GLN A 29 -15.99 3.82 -5.13
N LEU A 30 -15.12 4.22 -4.22
CA LEU A 30 -13.67 4.15 -4.40
C LEU A 30 -13.22 2.70 -4.62
N VAL A 31 -13.63 1.78 -3.75
CA VAL A 31 -13.32 0.35 -3.87
C VAL A 31 -13.85 -0.24 -5.18
N SER A 32 -15.04 0.17 -5.62
CA SER A 32 -15.61 -0.32 -6.90
C SER A 32 -14.80 0.05 -8.14
N GLN A 33 -13.98 1.11 -8.05
CA GLN A 33 -13.06 1.55 -9.13
C GLN A 33 -11.69 0.89 -9.07
N PHE A 34 -11.42 0.07 -8.05
CA PHE A 34 -10.16 -0.65 -7.91
C PHE A 34 -10.06 -1.77 -8.95
N LYS A 35 -8.89 -1.93 -9.56
CA LYS A 35 -8.57 -3.00 -10.51
C LYS A 35 -7.28 -3.69 -10.12
N THR A 36 -7.31 -5.01 -10.14
CA THR A 36 -6.12 -5.85 -10.02
C THR A 36 -5.58 -6.15 -11.40
N TYR A 37 -4.28 -5.91 -11.59
CA TYR A 37 -3.57 -6.19 -12.84
C TYR A 37 -2.25 -6.90 -12.54
N THR A 38 -1.69 -7.60 -13.53
CA THR A 38 -0.33 -8.16 -13.39
C THR A 38 0.72 -7.05 -13.39
N SER A 39 1.92 -7.36 -12.86
CA SER A 39 3.05 -6.41 -12.86
C SER A 39 3.35 -5.87 -14.27
N ASP A 40 3.37 -6.74 -15.29
CA ASP A 40 3.61 -6.34 -16.68
C ASP A 40 2.51 -5.44 -17.26
N GLN A 41 1.25 -5.69 -16.89
CA GLN A 41 0.13 -4.85 -17.30
C GLN A 41 0.20 -3.46 -16.66
N LEU A 42 0.52 -3.40 -15.36
CA LEU A 42 0.70 -2.13 -14.64
C LEU A 42 1.87 -1.33 -15.20
N LYS A 43 3.00 -2.00 -15.50
CA LYS A 43 4.16 -1.37 -16.12
C LYS A 43 3.86 -0.78 -17.50
N LYS A 44 3.03 -1.44 -18.31
CA LYS A 44 2.60 -0.86 -19.60
C LYS A 44 1.67 0.34 -19.39
N LYS A 45 0.73 0.22 -18.46
CA LYS A 45 -0.23 1.28 -18.13
C LYS A 45 0.43 2.50 -17.47
N SER A 46 1.57 2.34 -16.80
CA SER A 46 2.24 3.45 -16.11
C SER A 46 2.70 4.54 -17.07
N PHE A 47 2.91 4.20 -18.35
CA PHE A 47 3.24 5.16 -19.40
C PHE A 47 2.02 5.76 -20.10
N THR A 48 0.80 5.24 -19.88
CA THR A 48 -0.41 5.71 -20.58
C THR A 48 -1.22 6.74 -19.80
N ARG A 49 -0.81 7.06 -18.55
CA ARG A 49 -1.49 8.02 -17.66
C ARG A 49 -3.00 7.79 -17.52
N SER A 50 -3.42 6.53 -17.64
CA SER A 50 -4.84 6.15 -17.72
C SER A 50 -5.45 5.75 -16.38
N MET A 51 -4.64 5.61 -15.33
CA MET A 51 -5.07 5.16 -14.01
C MET A 51 -4.13 5.68 -12.91
N ALA A 52 -4.57 5.59 -11.66
CA ALA A 52 -3.73 5.79 -10.47
C ALA A 52 -3.21 4.44 -9.92
N TYR A 53 -2.17 4.51 -9.10
CA TYR A 53 -1.50 3.33 -8.55
C TYR A 53 -1.46 3.40 -7.03
N SER A 54 -1.60 2.24 -6.39
CA SER A 54 -1.52 2.13 -4.94
C SER A 54 -0.05 2.10 -4.52
N ILE A 55 0.29 2.94 -3.55
CA ILE A 55 1.60 2.98 -2.89
C ILE A 55 1.36 3.01 -1.38
N GLU A 56 2.33 2.53 -0.61
CA GLU A 56 2.25 2.54 0.86
C GLU A 56 3.25 3.54 1.42
N LYS A 57 2.81 4.41 2.32
CA LYS A 57 3.68 5.29 3.08
C LYS A 57 4.18 4.55 4.32
N LEU A 58 5.49 4.41 4.43
CA LEU A 58 6.17 3.69 5.49
C LEU A 58 6.38 4.58 6.74
N PRO A 59 6.65 4.00 7.92
CA PRO A 59 6.72 4.73 9.18
C PRO A 59 7.77 5.85 9.25
N ALA A 60 8.88 5.77 8.52
CA ALA A 60 9.87 6.84 8.44
C ALA A 60 9.58 7.89 7.35
N GLY A 61 8.46 7.74 6.63
CA GLY A 61 7.97 8.70 5.64
C GLY A 61 8.38 8.40 4.20
N TYR A 62 9.08 7.30 3.94
CA TYR A 62 9.36 6.82 2.58
C TYR A 62 8.14 6.10 1.99
N PHE A 63 8.21 5.78 0.71
CA PHE A 63 7.13 5.07 0.02
C PHE A 63 7.62 3.72 -0.47
N ALA A 64 6.85 2.67 -0.20
CA ALA A 64 6.99 1.39 -0.87
C ALA A 64 6.34 1.49 -2.26
N ILE A 65 7.18 1.55 -3.28
CA ILE A 65 6.79 1.68 -4.69
C ILE A 65 7.09 0.36 -5.39
N GLY A 66 6.08 -0.22 -6.04
CA GLY A 66 6.26 -1.47 -6.79
C GLY A 66 7.16 -1.28 -8.01
N GLU A 67 7.98 -2.29 -8.33
CA GLU A 67 8.94 -2.27 -9.46
C GLU A 67 8.29 -2.02 -10.84
N TYR A 68 6.97 -2.24 -10.96
CA TYR A 68 6.22 -1.93 -12.17
C TYR A 68 6.10 -0.42 -12.43
N LEU A 69 6.35 0.44 -11.43
CA LEU A 69 6.45 1.89 -11.57
C LEU A 69 7.92 2.28 -11.74
N THR A 70 8.39 2.30 -12.99
CA THR A 70 9.77 2.70 -13.27
C THR A 70 9.97 4.20 -13.04
N ARG A 71 11.24 4.60 -12.85
CA ARG A 71 11.61 6.01 -12.65
C ARG A 71 11.09 6.91 -13.77
N GLU A 72 11.14 6.43 -15.01
CA GLU A 72 10.69 7.16 -16.20
C GLU A 72 9.18 7.39 -16.17
N ALA A 73 8.40 6.38 -15.75
CA ALA A 73 6.95 6.52 -15.63
C ALA A 73 6.56 7.47 -14.49
N LEU A 74 7.33 7.48 -13.39
CA LEU A 74 7.05 8.30 -12.21
C LEU A 74 7.24 9.81 -12.45
N LEU A 75 8.08 10.22 -13.42
CA LEU A 75 8.29 11.64 -13.74
C LEU A 75 7.00 12.36 -14.16
N ASP A 76 6.02 11.60 -14.64
CA ASP A 76 4.74 12.09 -15.11
C ASP A 76 3.60 11.92 -14.10
N MET A 77 3.94 11.53 -12.87
CA MET A 77 2.98 11.25 -11.80
C MET A 77 3.12 12.22 -10.65
N THR A 78 2.10 12.28 -9.80
CA THR A 78 2.11 13.07 -8.57
C THR A 78 1.52 12.24 -7.45
N ILE A 79 2.15 12.33 -6.28
CA ILE A 79 1.67 11.65 -5.07
C ILE A 79 0.39 12.34 -4.60
N MET A 80 -0.60 11.55 -4.19
CA MET A 80 -1.83 12.07 -3.60
C MET A 80 -1.55 12.71 -2.24
N LEU A 81 -2.24 13.81 -1.93
CA LEU A 81 -2.09 14.50 -0.65
C LEU A 81 -2.78 13.80 0.51
N GLU A 82 -3.84 13.05 0.22
CA GLU A 82 -4.68 12.39 1.21
C GLU A 82 -4.45 10.88 1.19
N ASP A 83 -4.24 10.31 2.37
CA ASP A 83 -4.19 8.87 2.59
C ASP A 83 -5.62 8.30 2.62
N PHE A 84 -5.84 7.14 2.00
CA PHE A 84 -7.16 6.48 2.08
C PHE A 84 -7.43 5.88 3.45
N TYR A 85 -6.39 5.31 4.06
CA TYR A 85 -6.45 4.66 5.36
C TYR A 85 -5.03 4.49 5.92
N TYR A 86 -4.94 4.16 7.21
CA TYR A 86 -3.69 3.81 7.88
C TYR A 86 -3.84 2.46 8.58
N GLU A 87 -2.80 1.63 8.47
CA GLU A 87 -2.72 0.34 9.14
C GLU A 87 -1.30 0.07 9.64
N ASN A 88 -1.20 -0.90 10.55
CA ASN A 88 0.08 -1.46 10.93
C ASN A 88 0.37 -2.69 10.09
N CYS A 89 1.60 -2.83 9.61
CA CYS A 89 2.07 -4.10 9.07
C CYS A 89 2.08 -5.14 10.20
N VAL A 90 1.51 -6.31 9.94
CA VAL A 90 1.33 -7.36 10.95
C VAL A 90 2.01 -8.65 10.52
N VAL A 91 2.48 -9.40 11.52
CA VAL A 91 2.92 -10.78 11.32
C VAL A 91 1.72 -11.70 11.57
N MET A 92 1.28 -12.40 10.53
CA MET A 92 0.21 -13.39 10.66
C MET A 92 0.73 -14.67 11.30
N LEU A 93 0.13 -15.08 12.43
CA LEU A 93 0.47 -16.30 13.14
C LEU A 93 -0.74 -17.24 13.20
N ARG A 94 -0.48 -18.55 13.33
CA ARG A 94 -1.54 -19.52 13.63
C ARG A 94 -2.24 -19.13 14.94
N LYS A 95 -3.57 -19.26 14.98
CA LYS A 95 -4.35 -19.08 16.21
C LYS A 95 -3.74 -19.89 17.36
N SER A 96 -3.52 -19.23 18.50
CA SER A 96 -2.87 -19.80 19.69
C SER A 96 -1.40 -20.22 19.48
N SER A 97 -0.67 -19.54 18.58
CA SER A 97 0.77 -19.74 18.43
C SER A 97 1.50 -19.42 19.74
N VAL A 98 2.36 -20.35 20.19
CA VAL A 98 3.24 -20.17 21.34
C VAL A 98 4.28 -19.05 21.15
N TYR A 99 4.47 -18.59 19.91
CA TYR A 99 5.41 -17.53 19.57
C TYR A 99 4.81 -16.13 19.63
N THR A 100 3.50 -16.00 19.83
CA THR A 100 2.80 -14.70 19.73
C THR A 100 3.46 -13.64 20.62
N GLU A 101 3.66 -13.95 21.90
CA GLU A 101 4.29 -13.04 22.86
C GLU A 101 5.73 -12.68 22.45
N ARG A 102 6.55 -13.68 22.12
CA ARG A 102 7.95 -13.47 21.72
C ARG A 102 8.09 -12.63 20.46
N ILE A 103 7.19 -12.79 19.50
CA ILE A 103 7.16 -11.98 18.28
C ILE A 103 6.75 -10.55 18.60
N SER A 104 5.71 -10.35 19.44
CA SER A 104 5.31 -9.01 19.89
C SER A 104 6.44 -8.29 20.61
N GLU A 105 7.17 -8.96 21.51
CA GLU A 105 8.34 -8.39 22.18
C GLU A 105 9.46 -8.03 21.20
N LEU A 106 9.75 -8.92 20.24
CA LEU A 106 10.76 -8.65 19.22
C LEU A 106 10.40 -7.41 18.40
N ILE A 107 9.16 -7.30 17.93
CA ILE A 107 8.67 -6.12 17.20
C ILE A 107 8.82 -4.87 18.06
N GLY A 108 8.44 -4.93 19.34
CA GLY A 108 8.63 -3.83 20.29
C GLY A 108 10.10 -3.37 20.38
N ARG A 109 11.05 -4.31 20.48
CA ARG A 109 12.49 -4.00 20.50
C ARG A 109 12.99 -3.40 19.18
N LEU A 110 12.48 -3.87 18.05
CA LEU A 110 12.84 -3.31 16.72
C LEU A 110 12.39 -1.85 16.60
N HIS A 111 11.20 -1.51 17.09
CA HIS A 111 10.74 -0.12 17.15
C HIS A 111 11.57 0.71 18.14
N GLN A 112 11.78 0.22 19.36
CA GLN A 112 12.53 0.95 20.40
C GLN A 112 13.98 1.25 20.01
N SER A 113 14.62 0.32 19.31
CA SER A 113 16.00 0.50 18.82
C SER A 113 16.11 1.41 17.61
N GLY A 114 14.98 1.81 17.00
CA GLY A 114 14.97 2.60 15.76
C GLY A 114 15.40 1.83 14.51
N LEU A 115 15.57 0.50 14.60
CA LEU A 115 16.01 -0.33 13.47
C LEU A 115 15.05 -0.24 12.28
N ILE A 116 13.74 -0.17 12.52
CA ILE A 116 12.75 -0.02 11.46
C ILE A 116 12.99 1.28 10.65
N HIS A 117 13.25 2.39 11.35
CA HIS A 117 13.56 3.66 10.69
C HIS A 117 14.91 3.62 9.95
N ALA A 118 15.93 3.00 10.55
CA ALA A 118 17.24 2.89 9.92
C ALA A 118 17.21 2.03 8.64
N TRP A 119 16.46 0.93 8.64
CA TRP A 119 16.34 0.06 7.45
C TRP A 119 15.58 0.74 6.32
N GLU A 120 14.56 1.53 6.61
CA GLU A 120 13.80 2.26 5.59
C GLU A 120 14.67 3.23 4.77
N THR A 121 15.73 3.79 5.38
CA THR A 121 16.67 4.69 4.69
C THR A 121 17.78 4.00 3.89
N GLN A 122 17.89 2.68 3.98
CA GLN A 122 18.98 1.90 3.36
C GLN A 122 18.56 1.20 2.05
N VAL A 123 17.30 1.36 1.64
CA VAL A 123 16.73 0.74 0.44
C VAL A 123 16.93 1.62 -0.79
#